data_AF-A0A935ZBV3-F1
#
_entry.id   AF-A0A935ZBV3-F1
#
_cell.length_a   1.000
_cell.length_b   1.000
_cell.length_c   1.000
_cell.angle_alpha   90.00
_cell.angle_beta   90.00
_cell.angle_gamma   90.00
#
_symmetry.space_group_name_H-M   'P 1'
#
loop_
_entity.id
_entity.type
_entity.pdbx_description
1 polymer ?
#
loop_
_entity_poly.entity_id
_entity_poly.type
_entity_poly.pdbx_seq_one_letter_code
_entity_poly.pdbx_strand_id
1 'polypeptide(L)'
;MSARRIFAFSTISALVATLAMGCSSATTEEEEEVSVDDITPESAQTVWALAELCDGNITRHSAVKAQETAQGVVRWQCGDREGVDGELDRGQEYCEYMAISDGKKVTTAGQIVKGKPLQCLFTSVYSDVDGQTRFDQNGKNTYSGAIDGELAQALSSKENLNATVDPKLVRMKGQFNTRGAATTLIRDSINLSVDKGKSKELAYVRAAACYLASKTANPETKAKLKAACERNGLATSKNWKVAEGLGAKVAAANTPGYEEQQSMYSCMSVNRLQNGGVDWRMSDPHITEIVVRASLECGCKYDALPAALPGFLQGTWSAADKLPPGCRRAKLKDGTESQQLTICEIPATRVAELENDFDYGENLSKLCNDTFGKDIVMTAPARAVEKPGTCTLKTASAFCADWTKGAK
;
A
#
# COMPACT_ATOMS: atom_id res chain seq x y z
N MET A 1 45.52 19.17 39.77
CA MET A 1 46.01 19.97 38.64
C MET A 1 44.84 20.22 37.70
N SER A 2 44.52 21.51 37.46
CA SER A 2 43.47 22.14 36.61
C SER A 2 42.10 21.44 36.54
N ALA A 3 41.02 21.85 37.23
CA ALA A 3 40.39 23.17 37.43
C ALA A 3 39.85 23.82 36.15
N ARG A 4 38.52 23.76 35.93
CA ARG A 4 37.61 24.93 35.86
C ARG A 4 36.17 24.52 35.49
N ARG A 5 35.26 24.65 36.46
CA ARG A 5 33.86 25.09 36.25
C ARG A 5 33.85 26.61 36.35
N ILE A 6 32.94 27.28 35.63
CA ILE A 6 32.38 28.66 35.78
C ILE A 6 31.73 28.99 34.41
N PHE A 7 30.56 29.58 34.19
CA PHE A 7 29.42 30.11 34.97
C PHE A 7 28.21 30.20 34.01
N ALA A 8 26.99 30.21 34.55
CA ALA A 8 25.76 30.62 33.88
C ALA A 8 25.71 32.14 33.64
N PHE A 9 24.94 32.63 32.66
CA PHE A 9 24.04 33.79 32.82
C PHE A 9 23.01 33.88 31.68
N SER A 10 21.79 34.23 32.10
CA SER A 10 20.56 34.45 31.34
C SER A 10 20.52 35.85 30.74
N THR A 11 19.75 36.10 29.67
CA THR A 11 19.02 37.38 29.47
C THR A 11 17.85 37.23 28.49
N ILE A 12 16.73 37.79 28.92
CA ILE A 12 15.43 37.97 28.27
C ILE A 12 15.41 39.32 27.55
N SER A 13 14.71 39.43 26.41
CA SER A 13 13.94 40.60 25.90
C SER A 13 13.76 40.47 24.37
N ALA A 14 12.70 40.89 23.68
CA ALA A 14 11.36 41.38 24.00
C ALA A 14 10.55 41.40 22.69
N LEU A 15 9.22 41.40 22.83
CA LEU A 15 8.18 41.53 21.81
C LEU A 15 8.34 42.79 20.92
N VAL A 16 8.04 42.68 19.63
CA VAL A 16 7.47 43.79 18.83
C VAL A 16 6.27 43.25 18.06
N ALA A 17 5.08 43.69 18.46
CA ALA A 17 3.84 43.54 17.72
C ALA A 17 3.68 44.72 16.76
N THR A 18 3.34 44.45 15.50
CA THR A 18 2.74 45.45 14.60
C THR A 18 1.49 44.85 13.97
N LEU A 19 0.37 45.52 14.23
CA LEU A 19 -0.93 45.34 13.58
C LEU A 19 -0.93 46.13 12.27
N ALA A 20 -1.42 45.52 11.19
CA ALA A 20 -2.01 46.25 10.06
C ALA A 20 -3.22 45.46 9.54
N MET A 21 -4.39 46.09 9.65
CA MET A 21 -5.66 45.68 9.05
C MET A 21 -5.61 45.89 7.53
N GLY A 22 -6.22 45.00 6.75
CA GLY A 22 -6.41 45.21 5.32
C GLY A 22 -7.22 44.15 4.59
N CYS A 23 -8.51 44.44 4.41
CA CYS A 23 -9.43 44.00 3.35
C CYS A 23 -9.92 42.54 3.27
N SER A 24 -11.25 42.46 3.35
CA SER A 24 -12.11 41.34 3.00
C SER A 24 -12.08 41.09 1.49
N SER A 25 -11.84 39.85 1.10
CA SER A 25 -12.32 39.28 -0.16
C SER A 25 -12.63 37.81 0.09
N ALA A 26 -13.83 37.43 -0.33
CA ALA A 26 -14.40 36.10 -0.20
C ALA A 26 -13.39 35.04 -0.67
N THR A 27 -13.04 34.12 0.23
CA THR A 27 -12.38 32.88 -0.15
C THR A 27 -13.41 32.05 -0.89
N THR A 28 -13.26 31.99 -2.21
CA THR A 28 -13.68 30.82 -2.99
C THR A 28 -13.17 29.59 -2.26
N GLU A 29 -14.09 28.67 -1.97
CA GLU A 29 -13.74 27.30 -1.60
C GLU A 29 -12.92 26.73 -2.75
N GLU A 30 -11.61 26.79 -2.63
CA GLU A 30 -10.71 25.96 -3.43
C GLU A 30 -10.99 24.53 -2.97
N GLU A 31 -11.53 23.72 -3.89
CA GLU A 31 -11.47 22.27 -3.78
C GLU A 31 -9.99 21.92 -3.61
N GLU A 32 -9.60 21.63 -2.37
CA GLU A 32 -8.27 21.18 -2.03
C GLU A 32 -8.07 19.84 -2.75
N GLU A 33 -7.34 19.86 -3.87
CA GLU A 33 -6.71 18.66 -4.41
C GLU A 33 -5.82 18.13 -3.28
N VAL A 34 -6.29 17.09 -2.59
CA VAL A 34 -5.51 16.35 -1.62
C VAL A 34 -4.31 15.78 -2.38
N SER A 35 -3.16 16.44 -2.28
CA SER A 35 -1.91 15.86 -2.73
C SER A 35 -1.73 14.57 -1.93
N VAL A 36 -1.70 13.46 -2.65
CA VAL A 36 -1.49 12.13 -2.09
C VAL A 36 -0.01 12.02 -1.75
N ASP A 37 0.47 12.82 -0.80
CA ASP A 37 1.80 12.67 -0.26
C ASP A 37 1.82 11.31 0.44
N ASP A 38 2.44 10.34 -0.24
CA ASP A 38 2.90 9.02 0.21
C ASP A 38 2.90 8.86 1.75
N ILE A 39 1.78 8.42 2.34
CA ILE A 39 1.59 8.31 3.80
C ILE A 39 2.50 7.20 4.38
N THR A 40 3.80 7.43 4.64
CA THR A 40 4.77 6.41 5.14
C THR A 40 4.32 5.78 6.48
N PRO A 41 4.39 4.45 6.67
CA PRO A 41 4.19 3.85 7.99
C PRO A 41 5.14 4.37 9.08
N GLU A 42 6.30 4.93 8.71
CA GLU A 42 7.20 5.62 9.66
C GLU A 42 6.49 6.78 10.40
N SER A 43 5.44 7.36 9.83
CA SER A 43 4.61 8.39 10.48
C SER A 43 3.67 7.85 11.56
N ALA A 44 3.37 6.55 11.58
CA ALA A 44 2.37 5.94 12.45
C ALA A 44 2.94 5.44 13.79
N GLN A 45 3.76 6.26 14.45
CA GLN A 45 4.40 5.93 15.73
C GLN A 45 3.42 5.79 16.91
N THR A 46 2.18 6.25 16.73
CA THR A 46 1.12 6.14 17.74
C THR A 46 -0.09 5.40 17.15
N VAL A 47 -0.90 4.81 18.03
CA VAL A 47 -2.17 4.18 17.62
C VAL A 47 -3.10 5.20 16.94
N TRP A 48 -3.00 6.48 17.29
CA TRP A 48 -3.74 7.55 16.64
C TRP A 48 -3.25 7.82 15.21
N ALA A 49 -1.94 7.99 15.03
CA ALA A 49 -1.35 8.20 13.71
C ALA A 49 -1.59 7.00 12.78
N LEU A 50 -1.60 5.77 13.33
CA LEU A 50 -2.01 4.58 12.60
C LEU A 50 -3.49 4.63 12.18
N ALA A 51 -4.38 5.15 13.03
CA ALA A 51 -5.77 5.36 12.66
C ALA A 51 -5.92 6.43 11.57
N GLU A 52 -5.13 7.51 11.60
CA GLU A 52 -5.08 8.53 10.53
C GLU A 52 -4.63 7.92 9.20
N LEU A 53 -3.56 7.12 9.21
CA LEU A 53 -3.08 6.39 8.04
C LEU A 53 -4.15 5.43 7.48
N CYS A 54 -4.84 4.72 8.38
CA CYS A 54 -5.92 3.81 8.00
C CYS A 54 -7.15 4.55 7.47
N ASP A 55 -7.50 5.72 8.01
CA ASP A 55 -8.61 6.54 7.51
C ASP A 55 -8.35 6.99 6.07
N GLY A 56 -7.12 7.43 5.78
CA GLY A 56 -6.69 7.77 4.43
C GLY A 56 -6.80 6.57 3.48
N ASN A 57 -6.26 5.41 3.89
CA ASN A 57 -6.33 4.18 3.09
C ASN A 57 -7.78 3.71 2.84
N ILE A 58 -8.62 3.68 3.87
CA ILE A 58 -10.03 3.28 3.75
C ILE A 58 -10.78 4.24 2.82
N THR A 59 -10.57 5.55 2.98
CA THR A 59 -11.21 6.58 2.16
C THR A 59 -10.81 6.41 0.69
N ARG A 60 -9.52 6.18 0.43
CA ARG A 60 -8.98 5.96 -0.92
C ARG A 60 -9.64 4.78 -1.62
N HIS A 61 -9.87 3.68 -0.91
CA HIS A 61 -10.44 2.46 -1.51
C HIS A 61 -11.98 2.44 -1.48
N SER A 62 -12.63 3.43 -0.87
CA SER A 62 -14.09 3.47 -0.69
C SER A 62 -14.87 3.34 -2.00
N ALA A 63 -14.39 3.98 -3.07
CA ALA A 63 -15.03 3.96 -4.39
C ALA A 63 -15.01 2.57 -5.06
N VAL A 64 -14.02 1.72 -4.74
CA VAL A 64 -13.85 0.39 -5.34
C VAL A 64 -14.25 -0.75 -4.40
N LYS A 65 -14.47 -0.47 -3.11
CA LYS A 65 -14.76 -1.47 -2.06
C LYS A 65 -15.90 -2.41 -2.41
N ALA A 66 -16.99 -1.91 -3.00
CA ALA A 66 -18.13 -2.74 -3.41
C ALA A 66 -17.74 -3.74 -4.51
N GLN A 67 -16.96 -3.29 -5.50
CA GLN A 67 -16.45 -4.14 -6.58
C GLN A 67 -15.45 -5.18 -6.05
N GLU A 68 -14.51 -4.76 -5.21
CA GLU A 68 -13.53 -5.64 -4.56
C GLU A 68 -14.21 -6.75 -3.76
N THR A 69 -15.18 -6.37 -2.93
CA THR A 69 -15.95 -7.29 -2.08
C THR A 69 -16.72 -8.30 -2.92
N ALA A 70 -17.41 -7.84 -3.97
CA ALA A 70 -18.17 -8.71 -4.87
C ALA A 70 -17.27 -9.70 -5.63
N GLN A 71 -16.08 -9.27 -6.02
CA GLN A 71 -15.11 -10.10 -6.76
C GLN A 71 -14.24 -10.95 -5.82
N GLY A 72 -14.25 -10.68 -4.51
CA GLY A 72 -13.37 -11.32 -3.54
C GLY A 72 -11.89 -11.04 -3.83
N VAL A 73 -11.57 -9.80 -4.16
CA VAL A 73 -10.20 -9.36 -4.45
C VAL A 73 -9.82 -8.19 -3.55
N VAL A 74 -8.53 -7.90 -3.47
CA VAL A 74 -7.97 -6.69 -2.85
C VAL A 74 -7.09 -5.99 -3.87
N ARG A 75 -7.22 -4.67 -4.01
CA ARG A 75 -6.48 -3.86 -4.97
C ARG A 75 -5.70 -2.75 -4.29
N TRP A 76 -4.57 -2.38 -4.87
CA TRP A 76 -3.79 -1.22 -4.48
C TRP A 76 -3.01 -0.70 -5.68
N GLN A 77 -2.55 0.54 -5.63
CA GLN A 77 -1.81 1.13 -6.73
C GLN A 77 -0.40 0.57 -6.79
N CYS A 78 0.14 0.40 -8.00
CA CYS A 78 1.56 0.12 -8.18
C CYS A 78 2.44 1.30 -7.73
N GLY A 79 1.96 2.52 -7.94
CA GLY A 79 2.69 3.77 -7.69
C GLY A 79 2.47 4.41 -6.32
N ASP A 80 1.98 3.67 -5.31
CA ASP A 80 1.65 4.21 -3.97
C ASP A 80 2.84 4.64 -3.12
N ARG A 81 4.04 4.38 -3.64
CA ARG A 81 5.32 4.82 -3.13
C ARG A 81 6.22 5.22 -4.26
N GLU A 82 6.82 6.38 -4.15
CA GLU A 82 8.08 6.62 -4.85
C GLU A 82 9.09 5.54 -4.44
N GLY A 83 9.84 4.99 -5.40
CA GLY A 83 10.92 4.05 -5.10
C GLY A 83 11.92 4.70 -4.14
N VAL A 84 12.21 4.05 -3.02
CA VAL A 84 12.99 4.60 -1.92
C VAL A 84 14.45 4.19 -2.08
N ASP A 85 15.32 5.18 -2.25
CA ASP A 85 16.78 5.07 -2.18
C ASP A 85 17.51 4.29 -3.30
N GLY A 86 17.96 5.05 -4.31
CA GLY A 86 19.11 4.69 -5.15
C GLY A 86 18.84 3.81 -6.36
N GLU A 87 19.90 3.50 -7.13
CA GLU A 87 19.83 2.83 -8.44
C GLU A 87 19.20 1.42 -8.41
N LEU A 88 19.10 0.82 -7.24
CA LEU A 88 18.63 -0.56 -7.04
C LEU A 88 17.15 -0.66 -6.67
N ASP A 89 16.51 0.40 -6.21
CA ASP A 89 15.10 0.37 -5.83
C ASP A 89 14.18 0.76 -7.00
N ARG A 90 13.06 0.06 -7.15
CA ARG A 90 12.21 0.11 -8.35
C ARG A 90 10.73 0.33 -8.02
N GLY A 91 10.42 0.99 -6.92
CA GLY A 91 9.05 1.05 -6.41
C GLY A 91 8.80 -0.08 -5.40
N GLN A 92 7.92 0.20 -4.46
CA GLN A 92 7.61 -0.65 -3.33
C GLN A 92 6.15 -1.07 -3.42
N GLU A 93 5.79 -2.25 -2.88
CA GLU A 93 4.42 -2.81 -2.78
C GLU A 93 3.98 -3.81 -3.85
N TYR A 94 4.77 -4.87 -4.06
CA TYR A 94 4.42 -5.94 -4.98
C TYR A 94 4.20 -5.49 -6.43
N CYS A 95 4.75 -4.33 -6.76
CA CYS A 95 4.91 -3.83 -8.11
C CYS A 95 6.22 -3.06 -8.18
N GLU A 96 7.03 -3.35 -9.18
CA GLU A 96 8.22 -2.58 -9.50
C GLU A 96 8.09 -1.98 -10.90
N TYR A 97 8.61 -0.77 -11.08
CA TYR A 97 8.60 -0.05 -12.34
C TYR A 97 9.96 0.57 -12.63
N MET A 98 10.26 0.68 -13.92
CA MET A 98 11.52 1.25 -14.39
C MET A 98 11.38 1.78 -15.82
N ALA A 99 12.12 2.85 -16.12
CA ALA A 99 12.28 3.31 -17.49
C ALA A 99 13.27 2.43 -18.25
N ILE A 100 12.95 2.14 -19.51
CA ILE A 100 13.68 1.27 -20.42
C ILE A 100 13.93 2.02 -21.73
N SER A 101 15.18 1.98 -22.21
CA SER A 101 15.56 2.39 -23.56
C SER A 101 16.48 1.34 -24.16
N ASP A 102 16.19 0.90 -25.39
CA ASP A 102 16.96 -0.14 -26.10
C ASP A 102 17.18 -1.42 -25.27
N GLY A 103 16.14 -1.86 -24.55
CA GLY A 103 16.17 -3.07 -23.72
C GLY A 103 16.89 -2.94 -22.37
N LYS A 104 17.43 -1.75 -22.05
CA LYS A 104 18.18 -1.48 -20.82
C LYS A 104 17.42 -0.55 -19.90
N LYS A 105 17.55 -0.77 -18.58
CA LYS A 105 17.12 0.22 -17.57
C LYS A 105 17.90 1.52 -17.79
N VAL A 106 17.17 2.63 -17.81
CA VAL A 106 17.71 3.99 -17.82
C VAL A 106 17.17 4.76 -16.62
N THR A 107 18.00 5.57 -15.98
CA THR A 107 17.65 6.36 -14.80
C THR A 107 17.58 7.85 -15.12
N THR A 108 18.36 8.33 -16.10
CA THR A 108 18.41 9.75 -16.49
C THR A 108 18.18 9.92 -17.99
N ALA A 109 17.75 11.12 -18.40
CA ALA A 109 17.48 11.45 -19.80
C ALA A 109 18.70 11.22 -20.72
N GLY A 110 19.91 11.51 -20.23
CA GLY A 110 21.16 11.29 -20.99
C GLY A 110 21.49 9.83 -21.30
N GLN A 111 20.83 8.87 -20.64
CA GLN A 111 20.99 7.44 -20.91
C GLN A 111 20.02 6.93 -22.01
N ILE A 112 19.06 7.76 -22.43
CA ILE A 112 18.09 7.38 -23.47
C ILE A 112 18.82 7.24 -24.80
N VAL A 113 18.66 6.10 -25.47
CA VAL A 113 19.29 5.86 -26.76
C VAL A 113 18.54 6.66 -27.84
N LYS A 114 19.23 7.60 -28.48
CA LYS A 114 18.65 8.45 -29.52
C LYS A 114 17.99 7.62 -30.63
N GLY A 115 16.74 7.97 -30.96
CA GLY A 115 15.95 7.29 -31.99
C GLY A 115 15.34 5.96 -31.54
N LYS A 116 15.49 5.58 -30.26
CA LYS A 116 14.80 4.44 -29.66
C LYS A 116 13.65 4.92 -28.77
N PRO A 117 12.56 4.14 -28.64
CA PRO A 117 11.49 4.46 -27.70
C PRO A 117 12.00 4.51 -26.25
N LEU A 118 11.39 5.38 -25.46
CA LEU A 118 11.43 5.33 -24.00
C LEU A 118 10.15 4.64 -23.52
N GLN A 119 10.29 3.58 -22.74
CA GLN A 119 9.17 2.78 -22.26
C GLN A 119 9.27 2.60 -20.75
N CYS A 120 8.14 2.46 -20.07
CA CYS A 120 8.07 2.08 -18.67
C CYS A 120 7.69 0.59 -18.59
N LEU A 121 8.55 -0.20 -17.95
CA LEU A 121 8.29 -1.60 -17.66
C LEU A 121 7.83 -1.73 -16.21
N PHE A 122 6.64 -2.28 -16.02
CA PHE A 122 6.06 -2.62 -14.72
C PHE A 122 6.06 -4.14 -14.55
N THR A 123 6.56 -4.62 -13.41
CA THR A 123 6.56 -6.04 -13.05
C THR A 123 5.98 -6.27 -11.67
N SER A 124 5.06 -7.23 -11.56
CA SER A 124 4.58 -7.78 -10.28
C SER A 124 5.08 -9.21 -10.06
N VAL A 125 6.01 -9.69 -10.88
CA VAL A 125 6.53 -11.06 -10.80
C VAL A 125 7.37 -11.22 -9.53
N TYR A 126 6.96 -12.13 -8.65
CA TYR A 126 7.62 -12.37 -7.37
C TYR A 126 9.05 -12.86 -7.54
N SER A 127 9.93 -12.44 -6.63
CA SER A 127 11.32 -12.90 -6.63
C SER A 127 11.49 -14.40 -6.34
N ASP A 128 10.47 -15.11 -5.85
CA ASP A 128 10.46 -16.54 -5.45
C ASP A 128 9.44 -17.41 -6.23
N VAL A 129 8.97 -16.98 -7.41
CA VAL A 129 7.95 -17.70 -8.20
C VAL A 129 8.31 -19.15 -8.55
N ASP A 130 9.58 -19.47 -8.77
CA ASP A 130 10.07 -20.83 -9.10
C ASP A 130 10.13 -21.79 -7.90
N GLY A 131 9.49 -21.42 -6.77
CA GLY A 131 9.41 -22.27 -5.59
C GLY A 131 10.72 -22.36 -4.81
N GLN A 132 11.73 -21.61 -5.23
CA GLN A 132 13.03 -21.56 -4.58
C GLN A 132 13.07 -20.37 -3.64
N THR A 133 13.40 -20.63 -2.38
CA THR A 133 13.78 -19.55 -1.48
C THR A 133 15.06 -18.94 -2.03
N ARG A 134 15.09 -17.61 -2.19
CA ARG A 134 16.28 -16.91 -2.67
C ARG A 134 17.52 -17.25 -1.85
N PHE A 135 17.35 -17.69 -0.61
CA PHE A 135 18.39 -18.22 0.26
C PHE A 135 17.86 -19.44 1.02
N ASP A 136 18.67 -20.49 1.19
CA ASP A 136 18.36 -21.58 2.13
C ASP A 136 18.66 -21.15 3.57
N GLN A 137 18.40 -22.05 4.54
CA GLN A 137 18.67 -21.83 5.96
C GLN A 137 20.16 -21.54 6.29
N ASN A 138 21.07 -21.73 5.34
CA ASN A 138 22.50 -21.44 5.45
C ASN A 138 22.90 -20.19 4.65
N GLY A 139 21.93 -19.42 4.13
CA GLY A 139 22.19 -18.23 3.32
C GLY A 139 22.67 -18.52 1.89
N LYS A 140 22.59 -19.77 1.41
CA LYS A 140 23.00 -20.12 0.04
C LYS A 140 21.89 -19.80 -0.94
N ASN A 141 22.23 -19.09 -2.01
CA ASN A 141 21.29 -18.82 -3.09
C ASN A 141 20.88 -20.12 -3.80
N THR A 142 19.59 -20.49 -3.73
CA THR A 142 19.06 -21.70 -4.37
C THR A 142 18.41 -21.45 -5.72
N TYR A 143 18.39 -20.19 -6.16
CA TYR A 143 17.74 -19.68 -7.36
C TYR A 143 18.26 -20.26 -8.68
N SER A 144 17.34 -20.71 -9.53
CA SER A 144 17.61 -21.35 -10.83
C SER A 144 17.71 -20.34 -11.97
N GLY A 145 17.00 -19.21 -11.86
CA GLY A 145 16.94 -18.15 -12.88
C GLY A 145 16.32 -18.55 -14.21
N ALA A 146 15.77 -19.76 -14.35
CA ALA A 146 15.28 -20.28 -15.63
C ALA A 146 14.15 -19.41 -16.23
N ILE A 147 13.14 -19.08 -15.42
CA ILE A 147 12.02 -18.22 -15.83
C ILE A 147 12.47 -16.78 -16.13
N ASP A 148 13.59 -16.30 -15.57
CA ASP A 148 14.08 -14.96 -15.88
C ASP A 148 14.57 -14.88 -17.32
N GLY A 149 15.31 -15.90 -17.75
CA GLY A 149 15.76 -16.02 -19.13
C GLY A 149 14.59 -16.12 -20.10
N GLU A 150 13.56 -16.90 -19.76
CA GLU A 150 12.35 -17.03 -20.59
C GLU A 150 11.57 -15.71 -20.70
N LEU A 151 11.32 -15.04 -19.57
CA LEU A 151 10.61 -13.76 -19.56
C LEU A 151 11.42 -12.67 -20.26
N ALA A 152 12.74 -12.64 -20.10
CA ALA A 152 13.60 -11.66 -20.77
C ALA A 152 13.68 -11.93 -22.28
N GLN A 153 13.76 -13.20 -22.69
CA GLN A 153 13.67 -13.57 -24.10
C GLN A 153 12.34 -13.12 -24.71
N ALA A 154 11.23 -13.34 -23.99
CA ALA A 154 9.92 -12.88 -24.42
C ALA A 154 9.87 -11.35 -24.54
N LEU A 155 10.32 -10.61 -23.52
CA LEU A 155 10.40 -9.14 -23.56
C LEU A 155 11.33 -8.61 -24.67
N SER A 156 12.34 -9.39 -25.07
CA SER A 156 13.26 -9.01 -26.15
C SER A 156 12.66 -9.12 -27.56
N SER A 157 11.49 -9.76 -27.69
CA SER A 157 10.82 -9.93 -28.99
C SER A 157 10.41 -8.59 -29.63
N LYS A 158 10.17 -8.64 -30.94
CA LYS A 158 9.74 -7.47 -31.74
C LYS A 158 8.40 -6.91 -31.26
N GLU A 159 7.53 -7.78 -30.79
CA GLU A 159 6.21 -7.44 -30.25
C GLU A 159 6.29 -6.75 -28.88
N ASN A 160 7.43 -6.84 -28.19
CA ASN A 160 7.67 -6.24 -26.88
C ASN A 160 8.64 -5.06 -26.98
N LEU A 161 9.87 -5.19 -26.47
CA LEU A 161 10.83 -4.10 -26.39
C LEU A 161 11.76 -4.03 -27.62
N ASN A 162 11.74 -5.05 -28.48
CA ASN A 162 12.53 -5.14 -29.71
C ASN A 162 14.04 -4.84 -29.49
N ALA A 163 14.58 -5.33 -28.38
CA ALA A 163 15.96 -5.16 -27.97
C ALA A 163 16.32 -6.23 -26.93
N THR A 164 17.61 -6.53 -26.75
CA THR A 164 18.04 -7.50 -25.74
C THR A 164 17.75 -6.98 -24.33
N VAL A 165 16.98 -7.74 -23.55
CA VAL A 165 16.58 -7.40 -22.18
C VAL A 165 17.44 -8.15 -21.16
N ASP A 166 17.90 -7.45 -20.12
CA ASP A 166 18.58 -8.09 -18.99
C ASP A 166 17.58 -8.93 -18.16
N PRO A 167 17.81 -10.24 -17.95
CA PRO A 167 17.00 -11.11 -17.09
C PRO A 167 16.74 -10.56 -15.68
N LYS A 168 17.62 -9.71 -15.16
CA LYS A 168 17.44 -9.09 -13.84
C LYS A 168 16.29 -8.08 -13.80
N LEU A 169 15.69 -7.70 -14.93
CA LEU A 169 14.60 -6.72 -15.03
C LEU A 169 13.20 -7.32 -14.86
N VAL A 170 13.05 -8.63 -15.03
CA VAL A 170 11.73 -9.27 -15.17
C VAL A 170 11.00 -9.51 -13.85
N ARG A 171 11.75 -9.62 -12.75
CA ARG A 171 11.20 -9.87 -11.41
C ARG A 171 11.41 -8.68 -10.51
N MET A 172 10.48 -8.54 -9.57
CA MET A 172 10.64 -7.67 -8.43
C MET A 172 11.86 -8.07 -7.59
N LYS A 173 12.44 -7.09 -6.90
CA LYS A 173 13.54 -7.16 -5.95
C LYS A 173 13.02 -6.85 -4.54
N GLY A 174 13.88 -7.02 -3.54
CA GLY A 174 13.50 -6.87 -2.13
C GLY A 174 12.85 -8.13 -1.54
N GLN A 175 13.00 -8.28 -0.22
CA GLN A 175 12.51 -9.44 0.53
C GLN A 175 10.98 -9.44 0.71
N PHE A 176 10.37 -8.26 0.72
CA PHE A 176 8.92 -8.05 0.85
C PHE A 176 8.16 -8.29 -0.47
N ASN A 177 8.84 -8.28 -1.62
CA ASN A 177 8.26 -8.57 -2.94
C ASN A 177 8.40 -10.08 -3.29
N THR A 178 8.00 -10.91 -2.34
CA THR A 178 7.97 -12.38 -2.46
C THR A 178 6.55 -12.90 -2.25
N ARG A 179 6.23 -14.03 -2.88
CA ARG A 179 5.04 -14.82 -2.60
C ARG A 179 5.01 -15.23 -1.13
N GLY A 180 6.18 -15.57 -0.57
CA GLY A 180 6.37 -15.86 0.85
C GLY A 180 5.90 -14.72 1.75
N ALA A 181 6.35 -13.48 1.51
CA ALA A 181 5.95 -12.31 2.29
C ALA A 181 4.44 -12.03 2.19
N ALA A 182 3.86 -12.10 0.99
CA ALA A 182 2.40 -11.97 0.82
C ALA A 182 1.61 -13.07 1.54
N THR A 183 2.09 -14.31 1.50
CA THR A 183 1.50 -15.42 2.26
C THR A 183 1.59 -15.19 3.76
N THR A 184 2.72 -14.67 4.24
CA THR A 184 2.92 -14.36 5.67
C THR A 184 1.98 -13.25 6.14
N LEU A 185 1.80 -12.19 5.35
CA LEU A 185 0.84 -11.11 5.64
C LEU A 185 -0.58 -11.64 5.82
N ILE A 186 -1.07 -12.47 4.88
CA ILE A 186 -2.39 -13.11 4.97
C ILE A 186 -2.49 -13.99 6.21
N ARG A 187 -1.47 -14.83 6.46
CA ARG A 187 -1.44 -15.76 7.59
C ARG A 187 -1.47 -15.04 8.93
N ASP A 188 -0.63 -14.03 9.11
CA ASP A 188 -0.57 -13.25 10.34
C ASP A 188 -1.89 -12.51 10.58
N SER A 189 -2.50 -11.99 9.52
CA SER A 189 -3.81 -11.32 9.58
C SER A 189 -4.89 -12.26 10.10
N ILE A 190 -4.90 -13.52 9.65
CA ILE A 190 -5.84 -14.54 10.12
C ILE A 190 -5.55 -14.92 11.58
N ASN A 191 -4.28 -15.01 11.97
CA ASN A 191 -3.88 -15.38 13.32
C ASN A 191 -4.30 -14.35 14.38
N LEU A 192 -4.59 -13.10 13.99
CA LEU A 192 -5.20 -12.12 14.89
C LEU A 192 -6.56 -12.57 15.44
N SER A 193 -7.24 -13.51 14.78
CA SER A 193 -8.46 -14.14 15.30
C SER A 193 -8.25 -14.87 16.63
N VAL A 194 -7.02 -15.32 16.92
CA VAL A 194 -6.64 -15.94 18.20
C VAL A 194 -6.61 -14.92 19.33
N ASP A 195 -6.52 -13.62 19.02
CA ASP A 195 -6.58 -12.53 20.01
C ASP A 195 -8.00 -12.08 20.35
N LYS A 196 -9.02 -12.70 19.75
CA LYS A 196 -10.41 -12.35 20.00
C LYS A 196 -10.75 -12.45 21.50
N GLY A 197 -11.35 -11.41 22.04
CA GLY A 197 -11.70 -11.25 23.45
C GLY A 197 -10.55 -10.84 24.38
N LYS A 198 -9.33 -10.62 23.86
CA LYS A 198 -8.18 -10.24 24.70
C LYS A 198 -8.06 -8.72 24.86
N SER A 199 -7.35 -8.30 25.91
CA SER A 199 -7.10 -6.88 26.22
C SER A 199 -6.46 -6.11 25.06
N LYS A 200 -5.58 -6.75 24.28
CA LYS A 200 -4.90 -6.14 23.12
C LYS A 200 -5.89 -5.80 22.00
N GLU A 201 -6.81 -6.71 21.66
CA GLU A 201 -7.88 -6.41 20.69
C GLU A 201 -8.75 -5.27 21.20
N LEU A 202 -9.19 -5.33 22.46
CA LEU A 202 -10.06 -4.32 23.04
C LEU A 202 -9.45 -2.90 22.99
N ALA A 203 -8.14 -2.77 23.15
CA ALA A 203 -7.45 -1.48 22.98
C ALA A 203 -7.62 -0.92 21.55
N TYR A 204 -7.46 -1.76 20.53
CA TYR A 204 -7.57 -1.33 19.13
C TYR A 204 -9.01 -1.06 18.70
N VAL A 205 -9.97 -1.86 19.14
CA VAL A 205 -11.40 -1.59 18.92
C VAL A 205 -11.79 -0.24 19.52
N ARG A 206 -11.35 0.03 20.75
CA ARG A 206 -11.56 1.33 21.40
C ARG A 206 -10.83 2.46 20.70
N ALA A 207 -9.60 2.23 20.22
CA ALA A 207 -8.86 3.24 19.48
C ALA A 207 -9.58 3.65 18.18
N ALA A 208 -10.06 2.68 17.40
CA ALA A 208 -10.86 2.91 16.20
C ALA A 208 -12.11 3.75 16.50
N ALA A 209 -12.88 3.36 17.53
CA ALA A 209 -14.05 4.11 17.98
C ALA A 209 -13.72 5.53 18.45
N CYS A 210 -12.61 5.69 19.16
CA CYS A 210 -12.12 6.96 19.69
C CYS A 210 -11.70 7.92 18.57
N TYR A 211 -10.99 7.41 17.57
CA TYR A 211 -10.61 8.15 16.38
C TYR A 211 -11.83 8.60 15.57
N LEU A 212 -12.74 7.68 15.24
CA LEU A 212 -13.93 7.99 14.44
C LEU A 212 -14.86 9.00 15.14
N ALA A 213 -15.01 8.92 16.46
CA ALA A 213 -15.78 9.90 17.23
C ALA A 213 -15.20 11.32 17.11
N SER A 214 -13.89 11.45 16.91
CA SER A 214 -13.22 12.75 16.76
C SER A 214 -13.51 13.42 15.42
N LYS A 215 -13.87 12.65 14.39
CA LYS A 215 -14.14 13.19 13.04
C LYS A 215 -15.40 14.04 13.01
N THR A 216 -16.38 13.73 13.86
CA THR A 216 -17.65 14.47 13.97
C THR A 216 -17.68 15.43 15.16
N ALA A 217 -16.60 15.51 15.93
CA ALA A 217 -16.51 16.36 17.11
C ALA A 217 -16.17 17.81 16.74
N ASN A 218 -16.61 18.77 17.57
CA ASN A 218 -16.11 20.14 17.47
C ASN A 218 -14.59 20.19 17.76
N PRO A 219 -13.87 21.26 17.36
CA PRO A 219 -12.41 21.34 17.48
C PRO A 219 -11.87 21.10 18.91
N GLU A 220 -12.57 21.60 19.93
CA GLU A 220 -12.16 21.43 21.33
C GLU A 220 -12.30 19.97 21.77
N THR A 221 -13.43 19.33 21.48
CA THR A 221 -13.67 17.92 21.79
C THR A 221 -12.75 17.02 20.97
N LYS A 222 -12.47 17.35 19.70
CA LYS A 222 -11.51 16.62 18.85
C LYS A 222 -10.12 16.59 19.48
N ALA A 223 -9.62 17.73 19.95
CA ALA A 223 -8.32 17.81 20.63
C ALA A 223 -8.29 16.98 21.92
N LYS A 224 -9.37 17.02 22.72
CA LYS A 224 -9.51 16.20 23.94
C LYS A 224 -9.58 14.70 23.63
N LEU A 225 -10.31 14.32 22.57
CA LEU A 225 -10.38 12.93 22.11
C LEU A 225 -9.00 12.45 21.68
N LYS A 226 -8.29 13.16 20.79
CA LYS A 226 -6.92 12.82 20.39
C LYS A 226 -6.03 12.55 21.61
N ALA A 227 -5.99 13.49 22.56
CA ALA A 227 -5.19 13.34 23.78
C ALA A 227 -5.65 12.21 24.72
N ALA A 228 -6.90 11.74 24.62
CA ALA A 228 -7.39 10.58 25.34
C ALA A 228 -7.05 9.26 24.62
N CYS A 229 -7.15 9.26 23.29
CA CYS A 229 -6.91 8.08 22.44
C CYS A 229 -5.43 7.75 22.29
N GLU A 230 -4.54 8.75 22.31
CA GLU A 230 -3.08 8.56 22.28
C GLU A 230 -2.53 8.00 23.60
N ARG A 231 -3.32 7.98 24.67
CA ARG A 231 -2.88 7.39 25.94
C ARG A 231 -2.75 5.89 25.79
N ASN A 232 -1.58 5.36 26.14
CA ASN A 232 -1.38 3.92 26.29
C ASN A 232 -2.44 3.32 27.24
N GLY A 233 -2.96 2.15 26.88
CA GLY A 233 -3.86 1.39 27.74
C GLY A 233 -5.36 1.72 27.63
N LEU A 234 -5.85 2.04 26.42
CA LEU A 234 -7.30 2.11 26.13
C LEU A 234 -8.05 0.80 26.46
N ALA A 235 -7.36 -0.33 26.59
CA ALA A 235 -7.93 -1.57 27.13
C ALA A 235 -8.49 -1.42 28.56
N THR A 236 -7.95 -0.49 29.36
CA THR A 236 -8.40 -0.29 30.75
C THR A 236 -9.67 0.53 30.82
N SER A 237 -10.60 0.14 31.69
CA SER A 237 -11.87 0.87 31.87
C SER A 237 -11.65 2.32 32.34
N LYS A 238 -10.58 2.59 33.10
CA LYS A 238 -10.25 3.95 33.58
C LYS A 238 -9.92 4.87 32.41
N ASN A 239 -9.03 4.46 31.51
CA ASN A 239 -8.61 5.30 30.38
C ASN A 239 -9.75 5.42 29.35
N TRP A 240 -10.49 4.33 29.10
CA TRP A 240 -11.63 4.35 28.19
C TRP A 240 -12.73 5.33 28.62
N LYS A 241 -13.07 5.39 29.91
CA LYS A 241 -14.11 6.31 30.44
C LYS A 241 -13.87 7.77 30.09
N VAL A 242 -12.60 8.19 29.91
CA VAL A 242 -12.28 9.56 29.49
C VAL A 242 -12.75 9.81 28.05
N ALA A 243 -12.42 8.91 27.13
CA ALA A 243 -12.86 8.99 25.74
C ALA A 243 -14.39 8.84 25.61
N GLU A 244 -14.98 7.95 26.39
CA GLU A 244 -16.43 7.72 26.43
C GLU A 244 -17.19 8.97 26.92
N GLY A 245 -16.68 9.65 27.95
CA GLY A 245 -17.22 10.93 28.42
C GLY A 245 -17.12 12.07 27.40
N LEU A 246 -16.26 11.93 26.39
CA LEU A 246 -16.13 12.86 25.26
C LEU A 246 -16.95 12.44 24.04
N GLY A 247 -17.73 11.36 24.13
CA GLY A 247 -18.65 10.89 23.09
C GLY A 247 -18.18 9.66 22.30
N ALA A 248 -16.99 9.12 22.57
CA ALA A 248 -16.54 7.90 21.90
C ALA A 248 -17.36 6.68 22.35
N LYS A 249 -17.82 5.85 21.40
CA LYS A 249 -18.59 4.64 21.70
C LYS A 249 -18.19 3.50 20.77
N VAL A 250 -17.98 2.32 21.34
CA VAL A 250 -17.85 1.10 20.54
C VAL A 250 -19.24 0.72 20.03
N ALA A 251 -19.40 0.68 18.71
CA ALA A 251 -20.64 0.33 18.06
C ALA A 251 -20.94 -1.16 18.23
N ALA A 252 -22.20 -1.49 18.49
CA ALA A 252 -22.66 -2.87 18.47
C ALA A 252 -22.84 -3.36 17.02
N ALA A 253 -22.79 -4.67 16.80
CA ALA A 253 -23.06 -5.25 15.49
C ALA A 253 -24.41 -4.75 14.94
N ASN A 254 -24.45 -4.45 13.64
CA ASN A 254 -25.64 -3.94 12.92
C ASN A 254 -26.16 -2.57 13.41
N THR A 255 -25.35 -1.78 14.11
CA THR A 255 -25.69 -0.39 14.45
C THR A 255 -24.90 0.61 13.58
N PRO A 256 -25.40 1.84 13.36
CA PRO A 256 -24.66 2.86 12.63
C PRO A 256 -23.25 3.07 13.22
N GLY A 257 -22.23 3.17 12.37
CA GLY A 257 -20.83 3.29 12.80
C GLY A 257 -20.11 1.95 12.98
N TYR A 258 -20.81 0.81 12.95
CA TYR A 258 -20.18 -0.50 13.15
C TYR A 258 -19.23 -0.86 11.99
N GLU A 259 -19.67 -0.70 10.75
CA GLU A 259 -18.89 -1.05 9.56
C GLU A 259 -17.62 -0.19 9.43
N GLU A 260 -17.73 1.11 9.74
CA GLU A 260 -16.60 2.02 9.77
C GLU A 260 -15.62 1.64 10.89
N GLN A 261 -16.12 1.31 12.09
CA GLN A 261 -15.29 0.87 13.21
C GLN A 261 -14.58 -0.45 12.93
N GLN A 262 -15.25 -1.43 12.31
CA GLN A 262 -14.62 -2.71 11.95
C GLN A 262 -13.56 -2.54 10.86
N SER A 263 -13.82 -1.70 9.86
CA SER A 263 -12.84 -1.39 8.82
C SER A 263 -11.60 -0.73 9.42
N MET A 264 -11.79 0.30 10.24
CA MET A 264 -10.71 1.00 10.95
C MET A 264 -9.91 0.05 11.86
N TYR A 265 -10.58 -0.70 12.73
CA TYR A 265 -9.94 -1.68 13.62
C TYR A 265 -9.10 -2.71 12.85
N SER A 266 -9.66 -3.24 11.75
CA SER A 266 -9.02 -4.28 10.97
C SER A 266 -7.81 -3.75 10.21
N CYS A 267 -7.91 -2.57 9.59
CA CYS A 267 -6.78 -1.88 8.98
C CYS A 267 -5.65 -1.63 9.99
N MET A 268 -5.98 -1.06 11.16
CA MET A 268 -5.00 -0.77 12.22
C MET A 268 -4.33 -2.04 12.79
N SER A 269 -4.92 -3.22 12.56
CA SER A 269 -4.34 -4.46 13.05
C SER A 269 -3.08 -4.88 12.30
N VAL A 270 -2.70 -4.18 11.21
CA VAL A 270 -1.42 -4.37 10.51
C VAL A 270 -0.20 -4.21 11.44
N ASN A 271 -0.29 -3.33 12.45
CA ASN A 271 0.76 -3.13 13.46
C ASN A 271 0.81 -4.24 14.53
N ARG A 272 -0.03 -5.28 14.39
CA ARG A 272 -0.09 -6.43 15.30
C ARG A 272 0.39 -7.72 14.65
N LEU A 273 0.74 -7.67 13.36
CA LEU A 273 1.25 -8.83 12.63
C LEU A 273 2.66 -9.18 13.14
N GLN A 274 2.93 -10.46 13.30
CA GLN A 274 4.16 -10.92 13.96
C GLN A 274 5.38 -10.91 13.02
N ASN A 275 5.16 -11.15 11.74
CA ASN A 275 6.19 -11.41 10.73
C ASN A 275 5.95 -10.65 9.41
N GLY A 276 4.76 -10.05 9.22
CA GLY A 276 4.38 -9.38 7.96
C GLY A 276 3.84 -7.95 8.13
N GLY A 277 3.99 -7.35 9.32
CA GLY A 277 3.55 -5.98 9.63
C GLY A 277 4.63 -4.94 9.32
N VAL A 278 4.19 -3.72 9.01
CA VAL A 278 4.92 -2.66 8.31
C VAL A 278 6.30 -2.31 8.89
N ASP A 279 7.31 -2.46 8.05
CA ASP A 279 8.05 -1.30 7.54
C ASP A 279 7.87 -1.32 6.00
N TRP A 280 7.51 -0.19 5.38
CA TRP A 280 7.55 0.13 3.93
C TRP A 280 6.33 -0.07 2.97
N ARG A 281 5.19 -0.70 3.32
CA ARG A 281 4.08 -0.95 2.36
C ARG A 281 2.71 -0.36 2.76
N MET A 282 2.08 0.43 1.88
CA MET A 282 0.71 0.96 1.99
C MET A 282 -0.38 -0.07 1.74
N SER A 283 -0.13 -1.03 0.88
CA SER A 283 -1.04 -2.13 0.60
C SER A 283 -1.31 -3.02 1.82
N ASP A 284 -0.37 -3.14 2.76
CA ASP A 284 -0.48 -4.00 3.93
C ASP A 284 -1.70 -3.65 4.82
N PRO A 285 -1.94 -2.38 5.21
CA PRO A 285 -3.15 -1.99 5.92
C PRO A 285 -4.46 -2.40 5.24
N HIS A 286 -4.59 -2.20 3.92
CA HIS A 286 -5.82 -2.55 3.18
C HIS A 286 -5.99 -4.08 3.05
N ILE A 287 -4.92 -4.81 2.73
CA ILE A 287 -4.93 -6.28 2.73
C ILE A 287 -5.32 -6.80 4.12
N THR A 288 -4.75 -6.22 5.17
CA THR A 288 -5.06 -6.58 6.56
C THR A 288 -6.52 -6.28 6.89
N GLU A 289 -7.06 -5.12 6.50
CA GLU A 289 -8.48 -4.79 6.67
C GLU A 289 -9.35 -5.94 6.15
N ILE A 290 -9.23 -6.25 4.86
CA ILE A 290 -10.11 -7.21 4.20
C ILE A 290 -9.95 -8.62 4.79
N VAL A 291 -8.71 -9.08 4.99
CA VAL A 291 -8.44 -10.44 5.48
C VAL A 291 -8.87 -10.60 6.94
N VAL A 292 -8.62 -9.61 7.79
CA VAL A 292 -9.03 -9.65 9.21
C VAL A 292 -10.55 -9.65 9.31
N ARG A 293 -11.25 -8.77 8.58
CA ARG A 293 -12.73 -8.75 8.58
C ARG A 293 -13.31 -10.07 8.10
N ALA A 294 -12.83 -10.58 6.97
CA ALA A 294 -13.31 -11.84 6.41
C ALA A 294 -13.07 -13.03 7.37
N SER A 295 -11.91 -13.07 8.03
CA SER A 295 -11.60 -14.11 9.02
C SER A 295 -12.45 -13.98 10.29
N LEU A 296 -12.48 -12.80 10.91
CA LEU A 296 -13.12 -12.55 12.21
C LEU A 296 -14.64 -12.52 12.17
N GLU A 297 -15.20 -11.90 11.14
CA GLU A 297 -16.64 -11.67 11.01
C GLU A 297 -17.28 -12.80 10.21
N CYS A 298 -16.67 -13.20 9.08
CA CYS A 298 -17.30 -14.11 8.13
C CYS A 298 -16.92 -15.57 8.32
N GLY A 299 -15.90 -15.85 9.15
CA GLY A 299 -15.39 -17.21 9.39
C GLY A 299 -14.57 -17.75 8.22
N CYS A 300 -13.98 -16.87 7.42
CA CYS A 300 -13.10 -17.26 6.31
C CYS A 300 -11.79 -17.84 6.82
N LYS A 301 -11.27 -18.84 6.11
CA LYS A 301 -9.88 -19.28 6.26
C LYS A 301 -9.20 -19.21 4.90
N TYR A 302 -7.91 -18.98 4.90
CA TYR A 302 -7.13 -18.88 3.69
C TYR A 302 -5.95 -19.84 3.75
N ASP A 303 -5.61 -20.39 2.59
CA ASP A 303 -4.40 -21.16 2.37
C ASP A 303 -3.26 -20.22 1.93
N ALA A 304 -2.06 -20.78 1.77
CA ALA A 304 -0.95 -20.05 1.19
C ALA A 304 -1.25 -19.62 -0.26
N LEU A 305 -0.60 -18.53 -0.73
CA LEU A 305 -0.64 -18.21 -2.14
C LEU A 305 -0.09 -19.41 -2.95
N PRO A 306 -0.79 -19.85 -4.00
CA PRO A 306 -0.41 -21.05 -4.73
C PRO A 306 0.93 -20.84 -5.43
N ALA A 307 1.74 -21.91 -5.51
CA ALA A 307 3.05 -21.81 -6.13
C ALA A 307 2.99 -21.34 -7.59
N ALA A 308 1.90 -21.69 -8.27
CA ALA A 308 1.61 -21.31 -9.65
C ALA A 308 1.20 -19.83 -9.85
N LEU A 309 1.07 -19.02 -8.79
CA LEU A 309 0.81 -17.59 -8.92
C LEU A 309 2.15 -16.85 -9.06
N PRO A 310 2.54 -16.40 -10.26
CA PRO A 310 3.86 -15.83 -10.49
C PRO A 310 4.01 -14.40 -9.96
N GLY A 311 2.90 -13.75 -9.66
CA GLY A 311 2.80 -12.36 -9.24
C GLY A 311 1.35 -11.92 -9.18
N PHE A 312 1.08 -10.74 -8.63
CA PHE A 312 -0.28 -10.19 -8.63
C PHE A 312 -0.70 -9.73 -10.03
N LEU A 313 -2.00 -9.78 -10.33
CA LEU A 313 -2.50 -9.34 -11.62
C LEU A 313 -2.41 -7.82 -11.71
N GLN A 314 -1.95 -7.31 -12.85
CA GLN A 314 -1.93 -5.89 -13.16
C GLN A 314 -3.16 -5.51 -13.98
N GLY A 315 -3.86 -4.47 -13.52
CA GLY A 315 -5.07 -3.94 -14.14
C GLY A 315 -5.25 -2.44 -13.88
N THR A 316 -6.50 -1.99 -13.85
CA THR A 316 -6.91 -0.67 -13.36
C THR A 316 -7.86 -0.80 -12.16
N TRP A 317 -8.19 0.32 -11.52
CA TRP A 317 -9.17 0.36 -10.44
C TRP A 317 -10.54 -0.19 -10.85
N SER A 318 -10.94 0.02 -12.11
CA SER A 318 -12.25 -0.40 -12.62
C SER A 318 -12.26 -1.83 -13.17
N ALA A 319 -11.12 -2.39 -13.59
CA ALA A 319 -11.08 -3.73 -14.17
C ALA A 319 -9.70 -4.38 -14.09
N ALA A 320 -9.64 -5.66 -13.71
CA ALA A 320 -8.39 -6.42 -13.59
C ALA A 320 -7.75 -6.77 -14.95
N ASP A 321 -8.54 -6.75 -16.03
CA ASP A 321 -8.10 -7.10 -17.38
C ASP A 321 -7.71 -5.89 -18.23
N LYS A 322 -8.03 -4.66 -17.80
CA LYS A 322 -7.71 -3.42 -18.51
C LYS A 322 -6.39 -2.81 -18.06
N LEU A 323 -5.79 -1.98 -18.90
CA LEU A 323 -4.60 -1.19 -18.59
C LEU A 323 -4.82 0.28 -18.96
N PRO A 324 -4.01 1.21 -18.40
CA PRO A 324 -4.08 2.63 -18.77
C PRO A 324 -3.79 2.87 -20.26
N PRO A 325 -4.25 3.99 -20.85
CA PRO A 325 -3.88 4.36 -22.20
C PRO A 325 -2.35 4.41 -22.39
N GLY A 326 -1.88 3.92 -23.55
CA GLY A 326 -0.44 3.83 -23.83
C GLY A 326 0.27 2.62 -23.17
N CYS A 327 -0.43 1.85 -22.35
CA CYS A 327 0.06 0.61 -21.75
C CYS A 327 -0.49 -0.63 -22.47
N ARG A 328 0.30 -1.70 -22.43
CA ARG A 328 -0.07 -3.02 -22.92
C ARG A 328 0.62 -4.11 -22.12
N ARG A 329 0.08 -5.32 -22.17
CA ARG A 329 0.72 -6.50 -21.58
C ARG A 329 1.90 -6.94 -22.44
N ALA A 330 2.93 -7.48 -21.80
CA ALA A 330 4.01 -8.15 -22.51
C ALA A 330 3.50 -9.46 -23.13
N LYS A 331 3.87 -9.74 -24.38
CA LYS A 331 3.59 -11.04 -25.02
C LYS A 331 4.62 -12.08 -24.59
N LEU A 332 4.14 -13.25 -24.17
CA LEU A 332 4.96 -14.39 -23.81
C LEU A 332 5.31 -15.24 -25.05
N LYS A 333 6.21 -16.21 -24.88
CA LYS A 333 6.73 -17.05 -25.98
C LYS A 333 5.64 -17.85 -26.70
N ASP A 334 4.57 -18.22 -26.00
CA ASP A 334 3.41 -18.91 -26.56
C ASP A 334 2.39 -17.96 -27.23
N GLY A 335 2.70 -16.66 -27.28
CA GLY A 335 1.85 -15.62 -27.84
C GLY A 335 0.78 -15.08 -26.89
N THR A 336 0.66 -15.64 -25.69
CA THR A 336 -0.28 -15.15 -24.66
C THR A 336 0.21 -13.85 -24.04
N GLU A 337 -0.69 -13.12 -23.39
CA GLU A 337 -0.36 -11.87 -22.70
C GLU A 337 -0.09 -12.11 -21.21
N SER A 338 1.03 -11.58 -20.72
CA SER A 338 1.39 -11.63 -19.31
C SER A 338 0.44 -10.80 -18.46
N GLN A 339 0.00 -11.36 -17.34
CA GLN A 339 -0.79 -10.61 -16.36
C GLN A 339 0.06 -9.84 -15.34
N GLN A 340 1.38 -10.06 -15.36
CA GLN A 340 2.33 -9.54 -14.38
C GLN A 340 3.38 -8.59 -14.98
N LEU A 341 3.39 -8.44 -16.31
CA LEU A 341 4.33 -7.59 -17.03
C LEU A 341 3.58 -6.63 -17.94
N THR A 342 3.69 -5.34 -17.66
CA THR A 342 3.08 -4.26 -18.43
C THR A 342 4.16 -3.35 -19.00
N ILE A 343 4.02 -3.00 -20.27
CA ILE A 343 4.89 -2.07 -20.98
C ILE A 343 4.04 -0.86 -21.35
N CYS A 344 4.46 0.33 -20.91
CA CYS A 344 3.83 1.60 -21.29
C CYS A 344 4.80 2.44 -22.10
N GLU A 345 4.33 3.07 -23.17
CA GLU A 345 5.17 3.89 -24.05
C GLU A 345 5.11 5.37 -23.66
N ILE A 346 6.26 6.00 -23.42
CA ILE A 346 6.32 7.44 -23.22
C ILE A 346 6.25 8.12 -24.60
N PRO A 347 5.30 9.05 -24.82
CA PRO A 347 5.19 9.74 -26.10
C PRO A 347 6.50 10.43 -26.52
N ALA A 348 6.84 10.35 -27.80
CA ALA A 348 8.09 10.94 -28.32
C ALA A 348 8.19 12.46 -28.06
N THR A 349 7.06 13.17 -28.04
CA THR A 349 7.00 14.59 -27.67
C THR A 349 7.47 14.81 -26.24
N ARG A 350 7.01 13.98 -25.31
CA ARG A 350 7.44 14.04 -23.90
C ARG A 350 8.92 13.72 -23.76
N VAL A 351 9.43 12.72 -24.49
CA VAL A 351 10.87 12.38 -24.47
C VAL A 351 11.75 13.56 -24.87
N ALA A 352 11.34 14.35 -25.87
CA ALA A 352 12.09 15.50 -26.36
C ALA A 352 12.21 16.64 -25.32
N GLU A 353 11.31 16.68 -24.34
CA GLU A 353 11.28 17.71 -23.29
C GLU A 353 12.15 17.34 -22.08
N LEU A 354 12.46 16.04 -21.89
CA LEU A 354 13.10 15.52 -20.68
C LEU A 354 14.50 16.09 -20.41
N GLU A 355 15.25 16.47 -21.45
CA GLU A 355 16.59 17.06 -21.28
C GLU A 355 16.57 18.41 -20.54
N ASN A 356 15.42 19.10 -20.53
CA ASN A 356 15.24 20.39 -19.86
C ASN A 356 14.27 20.29 -18.65
N ASP A 357 13.83 19.08 -18.33
CA ASP A 357 12.89 18.82 -17.24
C ASP A 357 13.68 18.42 -16.00
N PHE A 358 13.82 19.33 -15.05
CA PHE A 358 14.60 19.09 -13.82
C PHE A 358 13.98 18.03 -12.92
N ASP A 359 12.66 17.85 -12.96
CA ASP A 359 11.96 16.91 -12.07
C ASP A 359 12.14 15.45 -12.54
N TYR A 360 12.24 15.24 -13.86
CA TYR A 360 12.27 13.90 -14.45
C TYR A 360 13.55 13.56 -15.22
N GLY A 361 14.32 14.56 -15.66
CA GLY A 361 15.57 14.36 -16.40
C GLY A 361 16.62 13.59 -15.60
N GLU A 362 16.55 13.65 -14.27
CA GLU A 362 17.43 12.93 -13.35
C GLU A 362 16.76 11.72 -12.67
N ASN A 363 15.45 11.52 -12.87
CA ASN A 363 14.70 10.42 -12.26
C ASN A 363 13.58 9.91 -13.18
N LEU A 364 13.95 9.13 -14.19
CA LEU A 364 13.00 8.55 -15.15
C LEU A 364 12.07 7.49 -14.53
N SER A 365 12.44 6.90 -13.38
CA SER A 365 11.51 6.03 -12.64
C SER A 365 10.34 6.83 -12.08
N LYS A 366 10.59 8.02 -11.54
CA LYS A 366 9.52 8.94 -11.09
C LYS A 366 8.59 9.30 -12.23
N LEU A 367 9.13 9.57 -13.43
CA LEU A 367 8.33 9.81 -14.63
C LEU A 367 7.37 8.64 -14.91
N CYS A 368 7.87 7.40 -14.85
CA CYS A 368 7.05 6.22 -15.04
C CYS A 368 5.95 6.09 -13.98
N ASN A 369 6.25 6.39 -12.71
CA ASN A 369 5.23 6.40 -11.66
C ASN A 369 4.15 7.44 -11.95
N ASP A 370 4.55 8.70 -12.10
CA ASP A 370 3.61 9.81 -12.25
C ASP A 370 2.78 9.72 -13.54
N THR A 371 3.34 9.16 -14.60
CA THR A 371 2.63 9.01 -15.90
C THR A 371 1.68 7.81 -15.91
N PHE A 372 2.07 6.68 -15.32
CA PHE A 372 1.32 5.41 -15.48
C PHE A 372 1.13 4.63 -14.18
N GLY A 373 2.10 4.68 -13.27
CA GLY A 373 2.08 3.90 -12.03
C GLY A 373 0.84 4.16 -11.17
N LYS A 374 0.28 5.37 -11.24
CA LYS A 374 -0.95 5.74 -10.52
C LYS A 374 -2.22 5.05 -11.02
N ASP A 375 -2.23 4.66 -12.30
CA ASP A 375 -3.38 4.01 -12.92
C ASP A 375 -3.19 2.50 -13.09
N ILE A 376 -1.99 1.99 -12.85
CA ILE A 376 -1.71 0.55 -12.79
C ILE A 376 -2.00 0.05 -11.38
N VAL A 377 -2.91 -0.91 -11.30
CA VAL A 377 -3.43 -1.43 -10.03
C VAL A 377 -3.10 -2.91 -9.91
N MET A 378 -2.52 -3.28 -8.77
CA MET A 378 -2.27 -4.67 -8.40
C MET A 378 -3.55 -5.27 -7.85
N THR A 379 -3.86 -6.51 -8.22
CA THR A 379 -5.02 -7.24 -7.73
C THR A 379 -4.58 -8.56 -7.05
N ALA A 380 -4.77 -8.64 -5.74
CA ALA A 380 -4.65 -9.88 -4.98
C ALA A 380 -5.94 -10.69 -5.07
N PRO A 381 -5.87 -11.98 -5.46
CA PRO A 381 -7.05 -12.81 -5.62
C PRO A 381 -7.41 -13.48 -4.28
N ALA A 382 -7.88 -12.70 -3.29
CA ALA A 382 -8.18 -13.20 -1.94
C ALA A 382 -9.12 -14.43 -1.96
N ARG A 383 -10.12 -14.46 -2.84
CA ARG A 383 -11.01 -15.62 -3.03
C ARG A 383 -10.29 -16.85 -3.59
N ALA A 384 -9.31 -16.65 -4.46
CA ALA A 384 -8.62 -17.79 -5.07
C ALA A 384 -7.90 -18.63 -4.02
N VAL A 385 -7.47 -18.00 -2.93
CA VAL A 385 -6.73 -18.62 -1.83
C VAL A 385 -7.57 -18.87 -0.58
N GLU A 386 -8.87 -18.57 -0.66
CA GLU A 386 -9.84 -18.98 0.35
C GLU A 386 -9.99 -20.51 0.37
N LYS A 387 -10.03 -21.07 1.59
CA LYS A 387 -10.25 -22.49 1.81
C LYS A 387 -11.73 -22.82 1.54
N PRO A 388 -12.04 -23.78 0.64
CA PRO A 388 -13.42 -24.16 0.33
C PRO A 388 -14.21 -24.59 1.56
N GLY A 389 -15.50 -24.24 1.60
CA GLY A 389 -16.41 -24.55 2.71
C GLY A 389 -16.15 -23.75 3.99
N THR A 390 -15.34 -22.70 3.91
CA THR A 390 -15.22 -21.67 4.97
C THR A 390 -16.05 -20.44 4.60
N CYS A 391 -15.92 -19.32 5.31
CA CYS A 391 -16.72 -18.11 5.03
C CYS A 391 -18.25 -18.31 5.13
N THR A 392 -18.71 -19.02 6.16
CA THR A 392 -20.11 -19.44 6.28
C THR A 392 -21.01 -18.44 7.00
N LEU A 393 -20.45 -17.42 7.66
CA LEU A 393 -21.20 -16.49 8.53
C LEU A 393 -21.77 -15.29 7.73
N LYS A 394 -22.69 -15.58 6.81
CA LYS A 394 -23.21 -14.58 5.85
C LYS A 394 -23.94 -13.39 6.48
N THR A 395 -24.53 -13.57 7.66
CA THR A 395 -25.39 -12.56 8.32
C THR A 395 -24.72 -11.88 9.51
N ALA A 396 -23.40 -12.04 9.67
CA ALA A 396 -22.66 -11.47 10.80
C ALA A 396 -22.52 -9.94 10.70
N SER A 397 -22.42 -9.41 9.47
CA SER A 397 -22.27 -7.99 9.17
C SER A 397 -22.67 -7.70 7.72
N ALA A 398 -22.79 -6.43 7.34
CA ALA A 398 -23.08 -6.05 5.95
C ALA A 398 -21.91 -6.46 5.04
N PHE A 399 -20.68 -6.27 5.50
CA PHE A 399 -19.49 -6.78 4.82
C PHE A 399 -19.56 -8.28 4.55
N CYS A 400 -19.94 -9.11 5.53
CA CYS A 400 -20.05 -10.55 5.30
C CYS A 400 -21.18 -10.92 4.35
N ALA A 401 -22.28 -10.17 4.37
CA ALA A 401 -23.38 -10.39 3.44
C ALA A 401 -22.93 -10.18 1.99
N ASP A 402 -22.02 -9.25 1.74
CA ASP A 402 -21.45 -9.01 0.40
C ASP A 402 -20.27 -9.95 0.09
N TRP A 403 -19.31 -10.06 1.01
CA TRP A 403 -18.11 -10.86 0.82
C TRP A 403 -18.44 -12.35 0.63
N THR A 404 -19.44 -12.91 1.31
CA THR A 404 -19.72 -14.35 1.22
C THR A 404 -20.54 -14.76 0.00
N LYS A 405 -21.00 -13.81 -0.84
CA LYS A 405 -21.77 -14.12 -2.06
C LYS A 405 -21.01 -14.99 -3.05
N GLY A 406 -19.69 -14.81 -3.13
CA GLY A 406 -18.79 -15.56 -4.01
C GLY A 406 -17.92 -16.59 -3.31
N ALA A 407 -18.23 -16.96 -2.05
CA ALA A 407 -17.44 -17.93 -1.28
C ALA A 407 -17.40 -19.32 -1.94
N LYS A 408 -16.28 -20.04 -1.76
CA LYS A 408 -15.98 -21.31 -2.44
C LYS A 408 -16.57 -22.55 -1.76
#